data_AF-A0A933RQ79-F1
#
_entry.id   AF-A0A933RQ79-F1
#
_cell.length_a   1.000
_cell.length_b   1.000
_cell.length_c   1.000
_cell.angle_alpha   90.00
_cell.angle_beta   90.00
_cell.angle_gamma   90.00
#
_symmetry.space_group_name_H-M   'P 1'
#
loop_
_entity.id
_entity.type
_entity.pdbx_description
1 polymer ?
#
loop_
_entity_poly.entity_id
_entity_poly.type
_entity_poly.pdbx_seq_one_letter_code
_entity_poly.pdbx_strand_id
1 'polypeptide(L)' 'MTSYDSITLKYDKSGNLTRKTQNGTDVTTYTFDCENKITRIAYSDETYSAYKYDPLGR' A
#
# COMPACT_ATOMS: atom_id res chain seq x y z
N MET A 1 10.74 27.63 7.70
CA MET A 1 9.42 27.05 7.39
C MET A 1 9.58 25.53 7.44
N THR A 2 9.28 24.90 8.57
CA THR A 2 9.26 23.44 8.67
C THR A 2 7.95 22.96 8.05
N SER A 3 7.99 22.63 6.76
CA SER A 3 6.80 22.21 6.02
C SER A 3 6.32 20.86 6.55
N TYR A 4 5.00 20.77 6.72
CA TYR A 4 4.27 19.74 7.42
C TYR A 4 4.28 18.40 6.69
N ASP A 5 4.17 17.32 7.47
CA ASP A 5 4.05 15.94 7.02
C ASP A 5 2.95 15.83 5.94
N SER A 6 3.36 15.75 4.67
CA SER A 6 2.44 15.70 3.54
C SER A 6 2.13 14.24 3.24
N ILE A 7 0.94 13.79 3.64
CA ILE A 7 0.45 12.44 3.33
C ILE A 7 -0.47 12.51 2.13
N THR A 8 -0.10 11.83 1.06
CA THR A 8 -0.95 11.59 -0.12
C THR A 8 -1.42 10.14 -0.13
N LEU A 9 -2.73 9.94 -0.22
CA LEU A 9 -3.35 8.62 -0.29
C LEU A 9 -4.02 8.44 -1.66
N LYS A 10 -3.84 7.28 -2.27
CA LYS A 10 -4.52 6.88 -3.51
C LYS A 10 -5.31 5.61 -3.28
N TYR A 11 -6.52 5.58 -3.84
CA TYR A 11 -7.44 4.47 -3.70
C TYR A 11 -7.82 3.92 -5.07
N ASP A 12 -8.14 2.63 -5.15
CA ASP A 12 -8.78 2.04 -6.32
C ASP A 12 -10.29 2.37 -6.37
N LYS A 13 -10.99 1.87 -7.39
CA LYS A 13 -12.44 2.06 -7.56
C LYS A 13 -13.27 1.35 -6.48
N SER A 14 -12.71 0.35 -5.82
CA SER A 14 -13.34 -0.41 -4.74
C SER A 14 -13.14 0.26 -3.38
N GLY A 15 -12.32 1.32 -3.30
CA GLY A 15 -12.01 2.05 -2.08
C GLY A 15 -10.81 1.48 -1.32
N ASN A 16 -10.04 0.54 -1.89
CA ASN A 16 -8.84 0.02 -1.25
C ASN A 16 -7.67 1.00 -1.42
N LEU A 17 -6.89 1.23 -0.36
CA LEU A 17 -5.70 2.07 -0.41
C LEU A 17 -4.62 1.40 -1.24
N THR A 18 -4.29 1.93 -2.42
CA THR A 18 -3.26 1.37 -3.31
C THR A 18 -1.90 2.03 -3.15
N ARG A 19 -1.84 3.29 -2.70
CA ARG A 19 -0.58 4.00 -2.50
C ARG A 19 -0.67 5.03 -1.38
N LYS A 20 0.30 4.99 -0.47
CA LYS A 20 0.58 6.03 0.52
C LYS A 20 1.88 6.72 0.13
N THR A 21 1.94 8.03 0.21
CA THR A 21 3.19 8.79 0.05
C THR A 21 3.29 9.80 1.17
N GLN A 22 4.34 9.71 1.97
CA GLN A 22 4.61 10.59 3.09
C GLN A 22 5.85 11.42 2.78
N ASN A 23 5.81 12.73 3.08
CA ASN A 23 6.91 13.67 2.85
C ASN A 23 7.40 13.73 1.39
N GLY A 24 6.55 13.32 0.44
CA GLY A 24 6.87 13.26 -1.00
C GLY A 24 7.84 12.15 -1.41
N THR A 25 8.57 11.52 -0.48
CA THR A 25 9.63 10.55 -0.76
C THR A 25 9.35 9.16 -0.22
N ASP A 26 8.64 9.04 0.90
CA ASP A 26 8.34 7.75 1.50
C ASP A 26 7.06 7.16 0.91
N VAL A 27 7.22 6.28 -0.07
CA VAL A 27 6.15 5.65 -0.84
C VAL A 27 5.92 4.22 -0.36
N THR A 28 4.68 3.91 0.03
CA THR A 28 4.22 2.54 0.26
C THR A 28 3.14 2.20 -0.77
N THR A 29 3.27 1.07 -1.45
CA THR A 29 2.30 0.58 -2.44
C THR A 29 1.66 -0.72 -1.96
N TYR A 30 0.35 -0.83 -2.10
CA TYR A 30 -0.43 -2.00 -1.70
C TYR A 30 -1.05 -2.65 -2.94
N THR A 31 -0.91 -3.96 -3.05
CA THR A 31 -1.52 -4.77 -4.11
C THR A 31 -2.59 -5.67 -3.50
N PHE A 32 -3.73 -5.76 -4.16
CA PHE A 32 -4.87 -6.56 -3.72
C PHE A 32 -5.18 -7.66 -4.74
N ASP A 33 -5.73 -8.77 -4.28
CA ASP A 33 -6.37 -9.76 -5.14
C ASP A 33 -7.82 -9.35 -5.51
N CYS A 34 -8.52 -10.21 -6.27
CA CYS A 34 -9.91 -9.99 -6.66
C CYS A 34 -10.91 -10.03 -5.49
N GLU A 35 -10.49 -10.52 -4.32
CA GLU A 35 -11.29 -10.56 -3.09
C GLU A 35 -11.00 -9.38 -2.14
N ASN A 36 -10.24 -8.37 -2.60
CA ASN A 36 -9.78 -7.22 -1.81
C ASN A 36 -8.84 -7.59 -0.64
N LYS A 37 -8.11 -8.70 -0.73
CA LYS A 37 -7.08 -9.07 0.27
C LYS A 37 -5.70 -8.59 -0.20
N ILE A 38 -4.86 -8.12 0.72
CA ILE A 38 -3.53 -7.58 0.39
C ILE A 38 -2.58 -8.71 0.02
N THR A 39 -2.14 -8.77 -1.23
CA THR A 39 -1.15 -9.76 -1.68
C THR A 39 0.29 -9.25 -1.58
N ARG A 40 0.49 -7.92 -1.58
CA ARG A 40 1.82 -7.33 -1.47
C ARG A 40 1.81 -5.92 -0.88
N ILE A 41 2.79 -5.62 -0.05
CA ILE A 41 3.15 -4.28 0.42
C ILE A 41 4.58 -4.00 -0.03
N ALA A 42 4.79 -2.99 -0.86
CA ALA A 42 6.11 -2.56 -1.31
C ALA A 42 6.46 -1.21 -0.69
N TYR A 43 7.68 -1.09 -0.16
CA TYR A 43 8.18 0.08 0.55
C TYR A 43 9.12 0.92 -0.34
N SER A 44 9.50 2.09 0.15
CA SER A 44 10.33 3.06 -0.57
C SER A 44 11.80 2.64 -0.70
N ASP A 45 12.25 1.71 0.15
CA ASP A 45 13.59 1.13 0.19
C ASP A 45 13.74 -0.13 -0.69
N GLU A 46 12.81 -0.33 -1.63
CA GLU A 46 12.73 -1.49 -2.54
C GLU A 46 12.39 -2.82 -1.86
N THR A 47 12.24 -2.83 -0.53
CA THR A 47 11.79 -4.03 0.20
C THR A 47 10.28 -4.24 0.02
N TYR A 48 9.83 -5.48 0.25
CA TYR A 48 8.41 -5.79 0.21
C TYR A 48 8.04 -6.97 1.10
N SER A 49 6.80 -6.94 1.59
CA SER A 49 6.11 -8.05 2.23
C SER A 49 5.12 -8.64 1.24
N ALA A 50 5.15 -9.95 1.04
CA ALA A 50 4.19 -10.65 0.19
C ALA A 50 3.36 -11.61 1.03
N TYR A 51 2.05 -11.61 0.78
CA TYR A 51 1.10 -12.48 1.46
C TYR A 51 0.47 -13.40 0.42
N LYS A 52 0.35 -14.67 0.79
CA LYS A 52 -0.43 -15.66 0.05
C LYS A 52 -1.53 -16.10 0.99
N TYR A 53 -2.76 -16.03 0.49
CA TYR A 53 -3.91 -16.55 1.20
C TYR A 53 -4.27 -17.87 0.55
N ASP A 54 -4.29 -18.94 1.34
CA ASP A 54 -4.95 -20.15 0.89
C ASP A 54 -6.47 -19.90 0.77
N PRO A 55 -7.22 -20.68 -0.03
CA PRO A 55 -8.69 -20.55 -0.13
C PRO A 55 -9.42 -20.64 1.21
N LEU A 56 -8.75 -21.18 2.23
CA LEU A 56 -9.22 -21.32 3.61
C LEU A 56 -8.84 -20.13 4.52
N GLY A 57 -8.20 -19.09 4.00
CA GLY A 57 -7.92 -17.83 4.71
C GLY A 57 -6.83 -17.92 5.78
N ARG A 58 -5.91 -18.88 5.67
CA ARG A 58 -4.72 -18.97 6.53
C ARG A 58 -3.49 -18.35 5.86
#